data_AF-A0A7X3PY51-F1
#
_entry.id   AF-A0A7X3PY51-F1
#
_cell.length_a   1.000
_cell.length_b   1.000
_cell.length_c   1.000
_cell.angle_alpha   90.00
_cell.angle_beta   90.00
_cell.angle_gamma   90.00
#
_symmetry.space_group_name_H-M   'P 1'
#
loop_
_entity.id
_entity.type
_entity.pdbx_description
1 polymer ?
#
loop_
_entity_poly.entity_id
_entity_poly.type
_entity_poly.pdbx_seq_one_letter_code
_entity_poly.pdbx_strand_id
1 'polypeptide(L)'
;MIRKPSSARYVHRVDRSPSRIGLAMLLFALVMPSVAVGQEDKSFTPQAATKESEGSVTATTELMALDQENWQRPQSAFKWIAMARDIKVPWDTFGRQGWMTDDAYVEPVDPGASEFSADTDIFYLVFAVSALDAPSQYRAAWFHMPDGKTPSEELTGTDALFMEMNEKAGYLEIYRPEDGWKKGKYLVKLYFESPGQELYDPNVIGTMEFTITE
;
A
#
# COMPACT_ATOMS: atom_id res chain seq x y z
N MET A 1 -64.27 -0.41 16.07
CA MET A 1 -65.04 -0.27 17.33
C MET A 1 -64.39 -1.22 18.35
N ILE A 2 -64.00 -0.91 19.59
CA ILE A 2 -64.19 0.22 20.52
C ILE A 2 -63.04 0.13 21.58
N ARG A 3 -62.30 1.24 21.71
CA ARG A 3 -61.76 1.97 22.89
C ARG A 3 -61.10 1.27 24.12
N LYS A 4 -59.99 1.93 24.54
CA LYS A 4 -59.31 1.93 25.87
C LYS A 4 -60.24 2.34 27.05
N PRO A 5 -59.79 2.14 28.31
CA PRO A 5 -59.16 3.23 29.13
C PRO A 5 -57.89 2.73 29.90
N SER A 6 -56.81 3.48 30.19
CA SER A 6 -56.57 4.76 30.92
C SER A 6 -56.38 4.63 32.45
N SER A 7 -55.17 4.95 32.94
CA SER A 7 -54.85 5.77 34.16
C SER A 7 -53.31 5.85 34.30
N ALA A 8 -52.66 7.01 34.10
CA ALA A 8 -52.51 8.19 34.96
C ALA A 8 -51.51 7.96 36.13
N ARG A 9 -50.27 8.45 36.01
CA ARG A 9 -49.73 9.77 36.43
C ARG A 9 -49.31 9.80 37.92
N TYR A 10 -48.01 9.93 38.19
CA TYR A 10 -47.52 10.46 39.46
C TYR A 10 -46.60 11.66 39.16
N VAL A 11 -47.03 12.82 39.62
CA VAL A 11 -46.30 14.10 39.64
C VAL A 11 -46.21 14.47 41.10
N HIS A 12 -45.03 14.82 41.61
CA HIS A 12 -44.94 15.77 42.72
C HIS A 12 -43.71 16.65 42.56
N ARG A 13 -44.00 17.90 42.15
CA ARG A 13 -43.21 19.09 42.39
C ARG A 13 -43.74 19.70 43.68
N VAL A 14 -42.89 20.03 44.65
CA VAL A 14 -43.14 21.16 45.56
C VAL A 14 -41.83 21.86 45.84
N ASP A 15 -41.80 23.09 45.36
CA ASP A 15 -40.85 24.17 45.60
C ASP A 15 -41.20 24.85 46.93
N ARG A 16 -40.20 25.40 47.64
CA ARG A 16 -40.34 26.59 48.52
C ARG A 16 -39.00 26.96 49.16
N SER A 17 -38.42 28.05 48.65
CA SER A 17 -37.65 29.03 49.43
C SER A 17 -38.54 29.70 50.49
N PRO A 18 -38.00 30.46 51.47
CA PRO A 18 -37.69 31.87 51.19
C PRO A 18 -36.55 32.55 52.01
N SER A 19 -36.10 33.70 51.49
CA SER A 19 -35.79 34.98 52.20
C SER A 19 -34.57 35.09 53.13
N ARG A 20 -33.82 36.21 53.25
CA ARG A 20 -33.85 37.58 52.69
C ARG A 20 -32.56 38.34 53.10
N ILE A 21 -32.07 39.18 52.19
CA ILE A 21 -31.54 40.57 52.37
C ILE A 21 -30.25 40.82 53.17
N GLY A 22 -29.30 41.46 52.48
CA GLY A 22 -28.18 42.21 53.06
C GLY A 22 -27.34 42.90 51.99
N LEU A 23 -27.78 44.08 51.54
CA LEU A 23 -27.11 44.97 50.59
C LEU A 23 -25.97 45.72 51.30
N ALA A 24 -24.75 45.69 50.77
CA ALA A 24 -23.75 46.73 50.99
C ALA A 24 -22.85 46.86 49.74
N MET A 25 -22.94 48.02 49.11
CA MET A 25 -22.09 48.44 48.00
C MET A 25 -20.65 48.70 48.49
N LEU A 26 -19.67 48.33 47.68
CA LEU A 26 -18.42 49.07 47.58
C LEU A 26 -17.89 48.93 46.15
N LEU A 27 -18.08 50.01 45.38
CA LEU A 27 -17.50 50.23 44.06
C LEU A 27 -15.99 50.43 44.24
N PHE A 28 -15.20 49.50 43.71
CA PHE A 28 -13.82 49.78 43.31
C PHE A 28 -13.73 49.59 41.81
N ALA A 29 -13.69 50.71 41.08
CA ALA A 29 -13.35 50.71 39.67
C ALA A 29 -11.83 50.49 39.55
N LEU A 30 -11.42 49.26 39.23
CA LEU A 30 -10.07 48.99 38.76
C LEU A 30 -10.13 48.92 37.23
N VAL A 31 -9.73 50.00 36.57
CA VAL A 31 -9.48 50.02 35.13
C VAL A 31 -8.23 49.18 34.89
N MET A 32 -8.41 47.93 34.46
CA MET A 32 -7.33 47.12 33.89
C MET A 32 -7.19 47.50 32.41
N PRO A 33 -6.01 47.91 31.92
CA PRO A 33 -5.77 47.96 30.49
C PRO A 33 -5.78 46.53 29.95
N SER A 34 -6.73 46.22 29.06
CA SER A 34 -6.65 45.02 28.23
C SER A 34 -5.39 45.10 27.38
N VAL A 35 -4.35 44.40 27.79
CA VAL A 35 -3.27 44.03 26.87
C VAL A 35 -3.89 43.00 25.93
N ALA A 36 -4.24 43.44 24.72
CA ALA A 36 -4.52 42.53 23.64
C ALA A 36 -3.24 41.74 23.35
N VAL A 37 -3.18 40.51 23.85
CA VAL A 37 -2.23 39.52 23.35
C VAL A 37 -2.68 39.21 21.92
N GLY A 38 -2.05 39.87 20.95
CA GLY A 38 -2.12 39.42 19.57
C GLY A 38 -1.50 38.04 19.50
N GLN A 39 -2.33 37.02 19.33
CA GLN A 39 -1.85 35.73 18.82
C GLN A 39 -1.33 36.00 17.41
N GLU A 40 -0.02 35.91 17.23
CA GLU A 40 0.55 35.68 15.91
C GLU A 40 0.02 34.33 15.42
N ASP A 41 -0.96 34.37 14.52
CA ASP A 41 -1.24 33.26 13.63
C ASP A 41 0.03 33.01 12.83
N LYS A 42 0.81 32.00 13.23
CA LYS A 42 1.83 31.41 12.37
C LYS A 42 1.08 30.67 11.26
N SER A 43 0.68 31.43 10.26
CA SER A 43 0.13 30.91 9.03
C SER A 43 1.15 29.92 8.45
N PHE A 44 0.75 28.65 8.37
CA PHE A 44 1.48 27.67 7.57
C PHE A 44 1.44 28.16 6.13
N THR A 45 2.58 28.62 5.63
CA THR A 45 2.77 28.95 4.21
C THR A 45 3.33 27.69 3.55
N PRO A 46 2.56 26.95 2.74
CA PRO A 46 3.11 25.81 2.01
C PRO A 46 4.17 26.35 1.04
N GLN A 47 5.42 25.98 1.28
CA GLN A 47 6.49 26.25 0.35
C GLN A 47 6.25 25.39 -0.90
N ALA A 48 6.25 26.01 -2.07
CA ALA A 48 6.13 25.28 -3.32
C ALA A 48 7.23 24.21 -3.37
N ALA A 49 6.83 22.95 -3.58
CA ALA A 49 7.74 21.85 -3.70
C ALA A 49 8.75 22.16 -4.81
N THR A 50 10.03 22.28 -4.45
CA THR A 50 11.10 22.30 -5.43
C THR A 50 11.05 20.96 -6.17
N LYS A 51 10.71 20.99 -7.46
CA LYS A 51 10.88 19.84 -8.34
C LYS A 51 12.38 19.59 -8.54
N GLU A 52 13.00 18.91 -7.60
CA GLU A 52 14.28 18.24 -7.84
C GLU A 52 13.99 16.80 -8.21
N SER A 53 13.99 16.50 -9.52
CA SER A 53 14.31 15.16 -10.04
C SER A 53 14.16 15.18 -11.56
N GLU A 54 15.18 15.66 -12.28
CA GLU A 54 15.36 15.36 -13.70
C GLU A 54 16.56 14.42 -13.96
N GLY A 55 17.16 13.85 -12.90
CA GLY A 55 18.33 12.96 -13.02
C GLY A 55 18.26 11.63 -12.27
N SER A 56 17.14 11.28 -11.63
CA SER A 56 17.11 10.21 -10.62
C SER A 56 16.76 8.81 -11.15
N VAL A 57 16.14 8.66 -12.32
CA VAL A 57 15.50 7.37 -12.70
C VAL A 57 16.52 6.24 -12.84
N THR A 58 17.65 6.45 -13.52
CA THR A 58 18.65 5.40 -13.77
C THR A 58 19.45 5.05 -12.51
N ALA A 59 19.83 6.04 -11.71
CA ALA A 59 20.57 5.82 -10.46
C ALA A 59 19.69 5.23 -9.34
N THR A 60 18.40 5.54 -9.31
CA THR A 60 17.45 4.95 -8.34
C THR A 60 17.16 3.49 -8.70
N THR A 61 17.11 3.16 -9.99
CA THR A 61 16.86 1.79 -10.45
C THR A 61 17.97 0.82 -10.01
N GLU A 62 19.24 1.23 -10.08
CA GLU A 62 20.37 0.40 -9.59
C GLU A 62 20.34 0.19 -8.07
N LEU A 63 19.93 1.20 -7.29
CA LEU A 63 19.84 1.10 -5.82
C LEU A 63 18.69 0.22 -5.35
N MET A 64 17.69 -0.04 -6.19
CA MET A 64 16.51 -0.86 -5.87
C MET A 64 16.51 -2.23 -6.54
N ALA A 65 17.56 -2.57 -7.29
CA ALA A 65 17.67 -3.83 -8.01
C ALA A 65 17.76 -5.02 -7.04
N LEU A 66 16.82 -5.95 -7.17
CA LEU A 66 16.77 -7.18 -6.41
C LEU A 66 17.62 -8.26 -7.07
N ASP A 67 18.38 -8.97 -6.26
CA ASP A 67 19.35 -9.97 -6.69
C ASP A 67 18.64 -11.28 -7.05
N GLN A 68 18.68 -11.63 -8.33
CA GLN A 68 18.09 -12.86 -8.87
C GLN A 68 19.04 -14.05 -8.77
N GLU A 69 20.35 -13.84 -8.70
CA GLU A 69 21.33 -14.93 -8.60
C GLU A 69 21.37 -15.49 -7.18
N ASN A 70 21.39 -14.62 -6.17
CA ASN A 70 21.39 -15.00 -4.76
C ASN A 70 20.02 -14.72 -4.12
N TRP A 71 18.95 -15.13 -4.80
CA TRP A 71 17.56 -14.81 -4.45
C TRP A 71 17.12 -15.28 -3.06
N GLN A 72 17.73 -16.34 -2.51
CA GLN A 72 17.44 -16.93 -1.18
C GLN A 72 17.98 -16.10 0.00
N ARG A 73 18.04 -14.78 -0.14
CA ARG A 73 18.48 -13.87 0.93
C ARG A 73 17.45 -12.78 1.20
N PRO A 74 17.39 -12.26 2.44
CA PRO A 74 16.58 -11.09 2.74
C PRO A 74 16.97 -9.91 1.86
N GLN A 75 15.98 -9.31 1.22
CA GLN A 75 16.16 -8.13 0.37
C GLN A 75 14.88 -7.31 0.35
N SER A 76 15.02 -6.00 0.60
CA SER A 76 13.89 -5.08 0.77
C SER A 76 12.88 -5.61 1.83
N ALA A 77 11.59 -5.64 1.51
CA ALA A 77 10.52 -6.16 2.36
C ALA A 77 10.42 -7.71 2.36
N PHE A 78 11.22 -8.39 1.54
CA PHE A 78 11.12 -9.83 1.34
C PHE A 78 12.17 -10.59 2.15
N LYS A 79 11.77 -11.74 2.72
CA LYS A 79 12.72 -12.73 3.23
C LYS A 79 13.53 -13.37 2.11
N TRP A 80 12.87 -13.55 0.96
CA TRP A 80 13.44 -13.90 -0.33
C TRP A 80 12.39 -13.61 -1.41
N ILE A 81 12.85 -13.39 -2.63
CA ILE A 81 12.00 -13.21 -3.81
C ILE A 81 12.79 -13.64 -5.04
N ALA A 82 12.15 -14.37 -5.95
CA ALA A 82 12.74 -14.85 -7.18
C ALA A 82 11.75 -14.75 -8.32
N MET A 83 12.24 -14.35 -9.48
CA MET A 83 11.56 -14.64 -10.73
C MET A 83 11.68 -16.14 -11.04
N ALA A 84 10.60 -16.76 -11.50
CA ALA A 84 10.48 -18.20 -11.67
C ALA A 84 9.67 -18.52 -12.93
N ARG A 85 10.00 -19.64 -13.59
CA ARG A 85 9.28 -20.06 -14.80
C ARG A 85 7.91 -20.64 -14.50
N ASP A 86 7.77 -21.23 -13.32
CA ASP A 86 6.53 -21.84 -12.86
C ASP A 86 6.48 -21.81 -11.33
N ILE A 87 5.36 -22.21 -10.77
CA ILE A 87 5.16 -22.38 -9.34
C ILE A 87 4.77 -23.81 -9.02
N LYS A 88 5.18 -24.27 -7.84
CA LYS A 88 4.70 -25.53 -7.28
C LYS A 88 3.94 -25.24 -6.00
N VAL A 89 2.68 -25.66 -5.97
CA VAL A 89 1.83 -25.66 -4.78
C VAL A 89 1.77 -27.09 -4.22
N PRO A 90 2.16 -27.33 -2.94
CA PRO A 90 2.17 -28.67 -2.35
C PRO A 90 0.78 -29.30 -2.20
N TRP A 91 -0.28 -28.48 -2.24
CA TRP A 91 -1.66 -28.90 -2.02
C TRP A 91 -2.48 -28.54 -3.27
N ASP A 92 -3.16 -29.53 -3.84
CA ASP A 92 -3.99 -29.44 -5.05
C ASP A 92 -5.31 -28.64 -4.85
N THR A 93 -5.36 -27.74 -3.88
CA THR A 93 -6.59 -27.02 -3.50
C THR A 93 -6.74 -25.74 -4.33
N PHE A 94 -7.66 -25.81 -5.29
CA PHE A 94 -8.26 -24.77 -6.14
C PHE A 94 -7.93 -23.29 -5.82
N GLY A 95 -7.22 -22.64 -6.74
CA GLY A 95 -7.19 -21.19 -6.91
C GLY A 95 -5.89 -20.50 -6.49
N ARG A 96 -5.69 -19.27 -6.98
CA ARG A 96 -4.60 -18.38 -6.56
C ARG A 96 -4.70 -18.18 -5.05
N GLN A 97 -3.66 -18.59 -4.31
CA GLN A 97 -3.68 -18.55 -2.86
C GLN A 97 -3.70 -17.10 -2.36
N GLY A 98 -4.86 -16.72 -1.83
CA GLY A 98 -5.16 -15.43 -1.19
C GLY A 98 -6.56 -15.41 -0.53
N TRP A 99 -7.14 -16.60 -0.27
CA TRP A 99 -8.41 -16.75 0.43
C TRP A 99 -8.37 -18.04 1.28
N MET A 100 -8.31 -17.91 2.61
CA MET A 100 -8.60 -18.95 3.62
C MET A 100 -7.61 -20.11 3.87
N THR A 101 -6.32 -20.00 3.52
CA THR A 101 -5.34 -21.05 3.87
C THR A 101 -4.18 -20.50 4.69
N ASP A 102 -4.15 -20.84 5.99
CA ASP A 102 -3.09 -20.44 6.95
C ASP A 102 -1.69 -20.97 6.59
N ASP A 103 -1.61 -21.96 5.70
CA ASP A 103 -0.37 -22.66 5.29
C ASP A 103 -0.19 -22.72 3.75
N ALA A 104 -0.59 -21.64 3.06
CA ALA A 104 -0.28 -21.42 1.64
C ALA A 104 1.24 -21.34 1.42
N TYR A 105 1.86 -22.47 1.07
CA TYR A 105 3.26 -22.52 0.70
C TYR A 105 3.36 -22.63 -0.81
N VAL A 106 4.17 -21.75 -1.42
CA VAL A 106 4.47 -21.77 -2.85
C VAL A 106 5.98 -21.86 -3.03
N GLU A 107 6.42 -22.80 -3.88
CA GLU A 107 7.82 -22.97 -4.25
C GLU A 107 8.03 -22.47 -5.69
N PRO A 108 9.09 -21.68 -5.96
CA PRO A 108 9.44 -21.32 -7.33
C PRO A 108 10.04 -22.51 -8.08
N VAL A 109 9.66 -22.66 -9.35
CA VAL A 109 10.31 -23.58 -10.30
C VAL A 109 11.28 -22.79 -11.17
N ASP A 110 12.53 -23.26 -11.24
CA ASP A 110 13.64 -22.55 -11.90
C ASP A 110 13.80 -21.09 -11.40
N PRO A 111 14.04 -20.89 -10.08
CA PRO A 111 14.16 -19.57 -9.51
C PRO A 111 15.42 -18.83 -9.97
N GLY A 112 15.31 -17.52 -10.14
CA GLY A 112 16.37 -16.66 -10.67
C GLY A 112 16.38 -16.59 -12.21
N ALA A 113 15.39 -17.20 -12.87
CA ALA A 113 15.24 -17.09 -14.32
C ALA A 113 15.03 -15.63 -14.74
N SER A 114 15.82 -15.16 -15.71
CA SER A 114 15.77 -13.79 -16.22
C SER A 114 15.61 -13.74 -17.74
N GLU A 115 15.50 -14.89 -18.41
CA GLU A 115 15.33 -15.00 -19.86
C GLU A 115 14.14 -15.89 -20.19
N PHE A 116 13.25 -15.39 -21.05
CA PHE A 116 12.01 -16.06 -21.45
C PHE A 116 11.82 -15.94 -22.96
N SER A 117 11.26 -16.97 -23.59
CA SER A 117 10.92 -16.92 -25.01
C SER A 117 9.68 -16.04 -25.25
N ALA A 118 9.57 -15.43 -26.43
CA ALA A 118 8.41 -14.66 -26.85
C ALA A 118 7.08 -15.46 -26.87
N ASP A 119 7.16 -16.80 -26.82
CA ASP A 119 6.00 -17.69 -26.72
C ASP A 119 5.59 -18.00 -25.26
N THR A 120 6.29 -17.46 -24.26
CA THR A 120 5.96 -17.66 -22.84
C THR A 120 4.66 -16.93 -22.51
N ASP A 121 3.59 -17.66 -22.20
CA ASP A 121 2.29 -17.06 -21.85
C ASP A 121 2.29 -16.41 -20.46
N ILE A 122 2.97 -17.03 -19.50
CA ILE A 122 3.05 -16.58 -18.11
C ILE A 122 4.35 -17.04 -17.46
N PHE A 123 4.88 -16.23 -16.56
CA PHE A 123 5.89 -16.60 -15.58
C PHE A 123 5.64 -15.83 -14.28
N TYR A 124 6.43 -16.06 -13.24
CA TYR A 124 6.05 -15.68 -11.87
C TYR A 124 7.14 -14.91 -11.14
N LEU A 125 6.72 -14.03 -10.22
CA LEU A 125 7.57 -13.54 -9.13
C LEU A 125 7.09 -14.20 -7.85
N VAL A 126 7.90 -15.08 -7.28
CA VAL A 126 7.56 -15.85 -6.08
C VAL A 126 8.33 -15.30 -4.91
N PHE A 127 7.68 -15.11 -3.78
CA PHE A 127 8.32 -14.50 -2.62
C PHE A 127 7.84 -15.05 -1.30
N ALA A 128 8.66 -14.82 -0.27
CA ALA A 128 8.25 -14.91 1.12
C ALA A 128 8.49 -13.60 1.86
N VAL A 129 7.61 -13.32 2.81
CA VAL A 129 7.63 -12.13 3.67
C VAL A 129 7.61 -12.53 5.15
N SER A 130 7.88 -11.55 6.00
CA SER A 130 7.57 -11.69 7.42
C SER A 130 6.05 -11.70 7.61
N ALA A 131 5.57 -12.44 8.61
CA ALA A 131 4.16 -12.37 8.97
C ALA A 131 3.83 -10.91 9.35
N LEU A 132 2.80 -10.37 8.73
CA LEU A 132 2.31 -9.03 9.02
C LEU A 132 1.04 -9.12 9.86
N ASP A 133 0.95 -8.25 10.87
CA ASP A 133 -0.21 -8.11 11.76
C ASP A 133 -1.38 -7.36 11.10
N ALA A 134 -1.25 -7.00 9.82
CA ALA A 134 -2.27 -6.33 9.02
C ALA A 134 -2.24 -6.86 7.59
N PRO A 135 -3.38 -6.83 6.87
CA PRO A 135 -3.40 -7.14 5.45
C PRO A 135 -2.50 -6.21 4.65
N SER A 136 -1.98 -6.70 3.54
CA SER A 136 -1.06 -5.96 2.68
C SER A 136 -1.32 -6.24 1.20
N GLN A 137 -0.84 -5.38 0.31
CA GLN A 137 -0.87 -5.65 -1.12
C GLN A 137 0.50 -5.43 -1.75
N TYR A 138 0.92 -6.41 -2.53
CA TYR A 138 2.08 -6.32 -3.41
C TYR A 138 1.60 -6.19 -4.84
N ARG A 139 2.23 -5.33 -5.62
CA ARG A 139 1.92 -5.19 -7.05
C ARG A 139 3.21 -5.20 -7.87
N ALA A 140 3.20 -5.88 -9.00
CA ALA A 140 4.24 -5.79 -10.02
C ALA A 140 3.71 -4.98 -11.20
N ALA A 141 4.54 -4.11 -11.75
CA ALA A 141 4.30 -3.42 -13.00
C ALA A 141 5.54 -3.56 -13.87
N TRP A 142 5.37 -3.93 -15.15
CA TRP A 142 6.51 -4.11 -16.05
C TRP A 142 6.46 -3.22 -17.29
N PHE A 143 7.65 -2.84 -17.74
CA PHE A 143 7.88 -1.83 -18.77
C PHE A 143 8.96 -2.32 -19.73
N HIS A 144 8.72 -2.19 -21.04
CA HIS A 144 9.70 -2.55 -22.06
C HIS A 144 10.88 -1.57 -22.04
N MET A 145 12.10 -2.06 -22.24
CA MET A 145 13.32 -1.26 -22.37
C MET A 145 13.83 -1.33 -23.82
N PRO A 146 13.35 -0.46 -24.73
CA PRO A 146 13.67 -0.55 -26.16
C PRO A 146 15.15 -0.34 -26.49
N ASP A 147 15.87 0.43 -25.66
CA ASP A 147 17.32 0.64 -25.75
C ASP A 147 18.13 -0.32 -24.85
N GLY A 148 17.44 -1.22 -24.13
CA GLY A 148 18.01 -2.14 -23.15
C GLY A 148 18.48 -1.49 -21.84
N LYS A 149 18.15 -0.22 -21.59
CA LYS A 149 18.62 0.54 -20.41
C LYS A 149 17.53 1.36 -19.73
N THR A 150 16.63 1.94 -20.51
CA THR A 150 15.63 2.89 -20.04
C THR A 150 14.24 2.29 -20.23
N PRO A 151 13.44 2.13 -19.16
CA PRO A 151 12.07 1.67 -19.29
C PRO A 151 11.22 2.69 -20.04
N SER A 152 10.28 2.21 -20.86
CA SER A 152 9.23 3.02 -21.45
C SER A 152 8.34 3.63 -20.37
N GLU A 153 7.76 4.81 -20.65
CA GLU A 153 6.69 5.36 -19.81
C GLU A 153 5.39 4.55 -19.94
N GLU A 154 5.20 3.87 -21.07
CA GLU A 154 4.06 3.00 -21.32
C GLU A 154 4.16 1.70 -20.51
N LEU A 155 3.11 1.43 -19.72
CA LEU A 155 2.95 0.21 -18.95
C LEU A 155 2.68 -0.97 -19.88
N THR A 156 3.46 -2.04 -19.75
CA THR A 156 3.23 -3.28 -20.50
C THR A 156 2.19 -4.18 -19.82
N GLY A 157 2.18 -4.23 -18.49
CA GLY A 157 1.21 -4.98 -17.72
C GLY A 157 1.42 -4.86 -16.22
N THR A 158 0.47 -5.38 -15.45
CA THR A 158 0.48 -5.32 -13.99
C THR A 158 -0.22 -6.51 -13.38
N ASP A 159 0.23 -6.94 -12.21
CA ASP A 159 -0.50 -7.89 -11.37
C ASP A 159 -0.39 -7.47 -9.91
N ALA A 160 -1.43 -7.76 -9.12
CA ALA A 160 -1.49 -7.44 -7.71
C ALA A 160 -1.93 -8.66 -6.89
N LEU A 161 -1.24 -8.89 -5.78
CA LEU A 161 -1.60 -9.87 -4.77
C LEU A 161 -2.00 -9.14 -3.50
N PHE A 162 -3.24 -9.33 -3.08
CA PHE A 162 -3.66 -9.00 -1.72
C PHE A 162 -3.31 -10.16 -0.80
N MET A 163 -2.62 -9.86 0.29
CA MET A 163 -2.24 -10.82 1.31
C MET A 163 -2.99 -10.52 2.60
N GLU A 164 -3.62 -11.53 3.16
CA GLU A 164 -4.30 -11.46 4.44
C GLU A 164 -3.29 -11.46 5.61
N MET A 165 -3.79 -11.21 6.82
CA MET A 165 -2.97 -11.25 8.04
C MET A 165 -2.25 -12.60 8.19
N ASN A 166 -0.97 -12.55 8.57
CA ASN A 166 -0.09 -13.71 8.79
C ASN A 166 0.25 -14.57 7.57
N GLU A 167 -0.19 -14.23 6.36
CA GLU A 167 0.33 -14.88 5.15
C GLU A 167 1.82 -14.58 4.97
N LYS A 168 2.60 -15.59 4.58
CA LYS A 168 4.08 -15.51 4.58
C LYS A 168 4.70 -15.75 3.22
N ALA A 169 3.93 -16.16 2.23
CA ALA A 169 4.39 -16.43 0.88
C ALA A 169 3.31 -16.07 -0.13
N GLY A 170 3.73 -15.77 -1.35
CA GLY A 170 2.83 -15.37 -2.41
C GLY A 170 3.55 -15.34 -3.75
N TYR A 171 2.77 -15.11 -4.81
CA TYR A 171 3.33 -14.93 -6.14
C TYR A 171 2.55 -13.90 -6.95
N LEU A 172 3.26 -13.21 -7.83
CA LEU A 172 2.70 -12.32 -8.85
C LEU A 172 2.86 -12.96 -10.23
N GLU A 173 1.89 -12.74 -11.09
CA GLU A 173 1.78 -13.32 -12.43
C GLU A 173 2.23 -12.29 -13.47
N ILE A 174 3.26 -12.61 -14.26
CA ILE A 174 3.68 -11.80 -15.40
C ILE A 174 3.16 -12.47 -16.66
N TYR A 175 2.05 -11.93 -17.17
CA TYR A 175 1.37 -12.47 -18.34
C TYR A 175 1.82 -11.79 -19.63
N ARG A 176 1.78 -12.55 -20.71
CA ARG A 176 1.99 -12.07 -22.08
C ARG A 176 0.96 -10.99 -22.43
N PRO A 177 1.39 -9.80 -22.89
CA PRO A 177 0.49 -8.76 -23.39
C PRO A 177 -0.35 -9.24 -24.57
N GLU A 178 -1.50 -8.59 -24.82
CA GLU A 178 -2.39 -8.95 -25.94
C GLU A 178 -1.70 -8.83 -27.32
N ASP A 179 -0.80 -7.87 -27.49
CA ASP A 179 0.03 -7.69 -28.69
C ASP A 179 1.26 -8.61 -28.73
N GLY A 180 1.43 -9.44 -27.70
CA GLY A 180 2.56 -10.32 -27.50
C GLY A 180 3.79 -9.63 -26.93
N TRP A 181 4.83 -10.42 -26.66
CA TRP A 181 6.08 -9.87 -26.15
C TRP A 181 6.86 -9.12 -27.24
N LYS A 182 7.35 -7.94 -26.91
CA LYS A 182 8.39 -7.26 -27.70
C LYS A 182 9.74 -7.83 -27.29
N LYS A 183 10.57 -8.20 -28.26
CA LYS A 183 11.93 -8.68 -27.98
C LYS A 183 12.73 -7.64 -27.19
N GLY A 184 13.57 -8.08 -26.26
CA GLY A 184 14.48 -7.23 -25.51
C GLY A 184 14.23 -7.25 -24.01
N LYS A 185 14.83 -6.28 -23.31
CA LYS A 185 14.78 -6.22 -21.86
C LYS A 185 13.49 -5.57 -21.37
N TYR A 186 13.10 -5.91 -20.16
CA TYR A 186 11.99 -5.35 -19.42
C TYR A 186 12.43 -5.04 -17.99
N LEU A 187 11.92 -3.93 -17.46
CA LEU A 187 12.03 -3.59 -16.05
C LEU A 187 10.71 -3.93 -15.36
N VAL A 188 10.79 -4.68 -14.26
CA VAL A 188 9.70 -4.87 -13.32
C VAL A 188 9.94 -3.94 -12.14
N LYS A 189 8.92 -3.16 -11.77
CA LYS A 189 8.85 -2.42 -10.51
C LYS A 189 7.89 -3.14 -9.57
N LEU A 190 8.31 -3.34 -8.33
CA LEU A 190 7.52 -3.94 -7.26
C LEU A 190 7.07 -2.87 -6.28
N TYR A 191 5.78 -2.84 -5.97
CA TYR A 191 5.14 -1.85 -5.13
C TYR A 191 4.58 -2.51 -3.87
N PHE A 192 4.65 -1.78 -2.75
CA PHE A 192 3.91 -2.08 -1.54
C PHE A 192 2.92 -0.95 -1.29
N GLU A 193 1.63 -1.26 -1.39
CA GLU A 193 0.59 -0.23 -1.43
C GLU A 193 -0.75 -0.72 -0.90
N SER A 194 -1.73 0.17 -0.80
CA SER A 194 -3.11 -0.19 -0.46
C SER A 194 -3.91 -0.52 -1.74
N PRO A 195 -4.91 -1.42 -1.67
CA PRO A 195 -5.79 -1.69 -2.79
C PRO A 195 -6.44 -0.43 -3.38
N GLY A 196 -6.51 -0.37 -4.70
CA GLY A 196 -7.14 0.74 -5.44
C GLY A 196 -6.28 2.01 -5.60
N GLN A 197 -5.03 2.01 -5.11
CA GLN A 197 -4.11 3.12 -5.39
C GLN A 197 -3.56 3.05 -6.82
N GLU A 198 -3.29 4.23 -7.39
CA GLU A 198 -2.51 4.37 -8.62
C GLU A 198 -1.04 4.05 -8.36
N LEU A 199 -0.32 3.57 -9.38
CA LEU A 199 1.11 3.31 -9.28
C LEU A 199 1.86 4.59 -8.92
N TYR A 200 2.59 4.55 -7.80
CA TYR A 200 3.31 5.71 -7.29
C TYR A 200 4.76 5.32 -7.00
N ASP A 201 5.72 5.96 -7.69
CA ASP A 201 7.13 5.59 -7.62
C ASP A 201 7.74 5.53 -6.20
N PRO A 202 7.36 6.42 -5.26
CA PRO A 202 7.81 6.30 -3.87
C PRO A 202 7.36 5.03 -3.13
N ASN A 203 6.36 4.30 -3.63
CA ASN A 203 5.93 3.02 -3.07
C ASN A 203 6.72 1.84 -3.67
N VAL A 204 7.64 2.08 -4.60
CA VAL A 204 8.50 1.03 -5.13
C VAL A 204 9.39 0.51 -4.01
N ILE A 205 9.36 -0.80 -3.82
CA ILE A 205 10.17 -1.52 -2.84
C ILE A 205 11.27 -2.35 -3.50
N GLY A 206 11.27 -2.49 -4.82
CA GLY A 206 12.35 -3.18 -5.53
C GLY A 206 12.12 -3.21 -7.02
N THR A 207 13.18 -3.53 -7.77
CA THR A 207 13.14 -3.70 -9.22
C THR A 207 13.78 -5.02 -9.62
N MET A 208 13.34 -5.56 -10.76
CA MET A 208 13.93 -6.74 -11.39
C MET A 208 14.00 -6.53 -12.91
N GLU A 209 14.93 -7.18 -13.57
CA GLU A 209 14.99 -7.19 -15.04
C GLU A 209 14.76 -8.60 -15.58
N PHE A 210 14.06 -8.68 -16.72
CA PHE A 210 14.02 -9.89 -17.53
C PHE A 210 14.21 -9.56 -19.00
N THR A 211 14.55 -10.56 -19.81
CA THR A 211 14.74 -10.43 -21.25
C THR A 211 13.84 -11.40 -21.98
N ILE A 212 13.10 -10.87 -22.96
CA ILE A 212 12.42 -11.69 -23.95
C ILE A 212 13.38 -11.98 -25.10
N THR A 213 13.66 -13.28 -25.30
CA THR A 213 14.45 -13.82 -26.40
C THR A 213 13.56 -14.22 -27.58
N GLU A 214 14.19 -14.57 -28.71
CA GLU A 214 13.46 -15.19 -29.84
C GLU A 214 12.83 -16.53 -29.44
#